data_AF-A0A1G4RG76-F1
#
_entry.id   AF-A0A1G4RG76-F1
#
_cell.length_a   1.000
_cell.length_b   1.000
_cell.length_c   1.000
_cell.angle_alpha   90.00
_cell.angle_beta   90.00
_cell.angle_gamma   90.00
#
_symmetry.space_group_name_H-M   'P 1'
#
loop_
_entity.id
_entity.type
_entity.pdbx_description
1 polymer ?
#
loop_
_entity_poly.entity_id
_entity_poly.type
_entity_poly.pdbx_seq_one_letter_code
_entity_poly.pdbx_strand_id
1 'polypeptide(L)' 'MKNVQISQELFIRLVRLLVFEFDEDTNLIKKELEDKMEKLVRHEIYSKFKTAPTEEEREKARQDYLDMVGMHRDFRW' A
#
# COMPACT_ATOMS: atom_id res chain seq x y z
N MET A 1 -17.49 5.87 -2.13
CA MET A 1 -16.33 5.38 -1.35
C MET A 1 -15.67 4.26 -2.14
N LYS A 2 -14.34 4.19 -2.20
CA LYS A 2 -13.64 3.06 -2.84
C LYS A 2 -13.56 1.90 -1.84
N ASN A 3 -13.88 0.69 -2.27
CA ASN A 3 -13.78 -0.50 -1.44
C ASN A 3 -12.38 -1.09 -1.54
N VAL A 4 -11.86 -1.60 -0.42
CA VAL A 4 -10.56 -2.27 -0.34
C VAL A 4 -10.79 -3.75 -0.06
N GLN A 5 -10.26 -4.61 -0.91
CA GLN A 5 -10.31 -6.05 -0.70
C GLN A 5 -9.16 -6.51 0.21
N ILE A 6 -9.50 -7.27 1.24
CA ILE A 6 -8.55 -7.96 2.13
C ILE A 6 -8.79 -9.47 2.08
N SER A 7 -7.83 -10.25 2.60
CA SER A 7 -8.03 -11.70 2.73
C SER A 7 -9.12 -12.01 3.75
N GLN A 8 -9.80 -13.13 3.57
CA GLN A 8 -10.78 -13.62 4.54
C GLN A 8 -10.11 -13.88 5.91
N GLU A 9 -8.86 -14.35 5.89
CA GLU A 9 -8.09 -14.59 7.10
C GLU A 9 -7.85 -13.31 7.91
N LEU A 10 -7.39 -12.23 7.25
CA LEU A 10 -7.22 -10.92 7.89
C LEU A 10 -8.54 -10.40 8.45
N PHE A 11 -9.64 -10.56 7.71
CA PHE A 11 -10.97 -10.17 8.20
C PHE A 11 -11.35 -10.93 9.48
N ILE A 12 -11.15 -12.25 9.53
CA ILE A 12 -11.46 -13.05 10.72
C ILE A 12 -10.57 -12.63 11.90
N ARG A 13 -9.28 -12.39 11.67
CA ARG A 13 -8.35 -11.91 12.71
C ARG A 13 -8.76 -10.55 13.26
N LEU A 14 -9.20 -9.63 12.39
CA LEU A 14 -9.76 -8.35 12.80
C LEU A 14 -11.03 -8.48 13.64
N VAL A 15 -11.93 -9.41 13.26
CA VAL A 15 -13.13 -9.71 14.06
C VAL A 15 -12.75 -10.26 15.43
N ARG A 16 -11.79 -11.21 15.51
CA ARG A 16 -11.27 -11.75 16.78
C ARG A 16 -10.71 -10.65 17.68
N LEU A 17 -9.91 -9.76 17.12
CA LEU A 17 -9.31 -8.65 17.86
C LEU A 17 -10.38 -7.65 18.36
N LEU A 18 -11.28 -7.19 17.49
CA LEU A 18 -12.17 -6.06 17.80
C LEU A 18 -13.47 -6.46 18.50
N VAL A 19 -13.99 -7.67 18.23
CA VAL A 19 -15.28 -8.13 18.77
C VAL A 19 -15.10 -9.01 19.98
N PHE A 20 -14.05 -9.84 19.97
CA PHE A 20 -13.81 -10.82 21.03
C PHE A 20 -12.62 -10.44 21.94
N GLU A 21 -11.96 -9.31 21.67
CA GLU A 21 -10.81 -8.81 22.44
C GLU A 21 -9.64 -9.81 22.53
N PHE A 22 -9.51 -10.72 21.55
CA PHE A 22 -8.37 -11.65 21.46
C PHE A 22 -7.21 -10.98 20.72
N ASP A 23 -6.15 -10.65 21.45
CA ASP A 23 -5.01 -9.86 20.98
C ASP A 23 -3.79 -10.67 20.52
N GLU A 24 -3.86 -12.01 20.56
CA GLU A 24 -2.77 -12.93 20.18
C GLU A 24 -2.21 -12.64 18.76
N ASP A 25 -3.07 -12.19 17.84
CA ASP A 25 -2.72 -11.96 16.43
C ASP A 25 -2.37 -10.50 16.10
N THR A 26 -2.31 -9.59 17.08
CA THR A 26 -2.22 -8.14 16.85
C THR A 26 -1.03 -7.74 15.97
N ASN A 27 0.15 -8.33 16.21
CA ASN A 27 1.35 -8.03 15.43
C ASN A 27 1.22 -8.50 13.97
N LEU A 28 0.58 -9.64 13.74
CA LEU A 28 0.36 -10.16 12.40
C LEU A 28 -0.67 -9.31 11.64
N ILE A 29 -1.78 -8.96 12.29
CA ILE A 29 -2.79 -8.04 11.73
C ILE A 29 -2.14 -6.73 11.31
N LYS A 30 -1.32 -6.13 12.19
CA LYS A 30 -0.62 -4.88 11.90
C LYS A 30 0.25 -5.00 10.65
N LYS A 31 1.08 -6.05 10.58
CA LYS A 31 1.94 -6.30 9.42
C LYS A 31 1.16 -6.46 8.12
N GLU A 32 0.09 -7.27 8.12
CA GLU A 32 -0.72 -7.50 6.92
C GLU A 32 -1.43 -6.23 6.44
N LEU A 33 -1.86 -5.37 7.38
CA LEU A 33 -2.44 -4.08 7.05
C LEU A 33 -1.40 -3.09 6.50
N GLU A 34 -0.19 -3.06 7.07
CA GLU A 34 0.93 -2.25 6.56
C GLU A 34 1.29 -2.68 5.13
N ASP A 35 1.46 -3.98 4.89
CA ASP A 35 1.71 -4.55 3.56
C ASP A 35 0.59 -4.20 2.56
N LYS A 36 -0.67 -4.22 3.03
CA LYS A 36 -1.82 -3.84 2.20
C LYS A 36 -1.79 -2.36 1.85
N MET A 37 -1.48 -1.49 2.81
CA MET A 37 -1.38 -0.06 2.62
C MET A 37 -0.26 0.29 1.64
N GLU A 38 0.91 -0.33 1.77
CA GLU A 38 1.99 -0.15 0.81
C GLU A 38 1.56 -0.49 -0.62
N LYS A 39 0.87 -1.62 -0.82
CA LYS A 39 0.37 -2.00 -2.15
C LYS A 39 -0.60 -0.97 -2.72
N LEU A 40 -1.47 -0.40 -1.89
CA LEU A 40 -2.41 0.64 -2.32
C LEU A 40 -1.69 1.92 -2.74
N VAL A 41 -0.71 2.36 -1.95
CA VAL A 41 0.10 3.55 -2.27
C VAL A 41 0.89 3.33 -3.56
N ARG A 42 1.56 2.18 -3.72
CA ARG A 42 2.28 1.84 -4.97
C ARG A 42 1.36 1.85 -6.19
N HIS A 43 0.16 1.28 -6.06
CA HIS A 43 -0.82 1.28 -7.15
C HIS A 43 -1.27 2.70 -7.50
N GLU A 44 -1.47 3.57 -6.52
CA GLU A 44 -1.83 4.96 -6.73
C GLU A 44 -0.72 5.74 -7.45
N ILE A 45 0.53 5.60 -6.99
CA ILE A 45 1.69 6.22 -7.63
C ILE A 45 1.84 5.74 -9.08
N TYR A 46 1.71 4.43 -9.31
CA TYR A 46 1.76 3.87 -10.66
C TYR A 46 0.62 4.40 -11.55
N SER A 47 -0.58 4.52 -10.99
CA SER A 47 -1.73 5.09 -11.70
C SER A 47 -1.45 6.54 -12.09
N LYS A 48 -0.97 7.36 -11.15
CA LYS A 48 -0.56 8.77 -11.40
C LYS A 48 0.51 8.86 -12.49
N PHE A 49 1.54 8.01 -12.43
CA PHE A 49 2.58 7.93 -13.46
C PHE A 49 1.99 7.62 -14.84
N LYS A 50 1.05 6.66 -14.94
CA LYS A 50 0.44 6.25 -16.21
C LYS A 50 -0.53 7.27 -16.78
N THR A 51 -1.21 8.04 -15.93
CA THR A 51 -2.21 9.03 -16.34
C THR A 51 -1.69 10.46 -16.31
N ALA A 52 -0.40 10.67 -16.06
CA ALA A 52 0.21 11.99 -16.00
C ALA A 52 0.09 12.72 -17.35
N PRO A 53 -0.50 13.93 -17.41
CA PRO A 53 -0.62 14.73 -18.63
C PRO A 53 0.71 15.34 -19.09
N THR A 54 1.68 15.52 -18.19
CA THR A 54 2.98 16.16 -18.49
C THR A 54 4.17 15.27 -18.10
N GLU A 55 5.32 15.50 -18.72
CA GLU A 55 6.55 14.78 -18.40
C GLU A 55 7.06 15.09 -16.98
N GLU A 56 6.88 16.31 -16.50
CA GLU A 56 7.25 16.71 -15.14
C GLU A 56 6.44 15.96 -14.08
N GLU A 57 5.12 15.85 -14.26
CA GLU A 57 4.25 15.09 -13.34
C GLU A 57 4.55 13.59 -13.40
N ARG A 58 4.89 13.09 -14.59
CA ARG A 58 5.32 11.70 -14.77
C ARG A 58 6.65 11.42 -14.05
N GLU A 59 7.64 12.30 -14.19
CA GLU A 59 8.93 12.16 -13.51
C GLU A 59 8.78 12.33 -11.98
N LYS A 60 7.89 13.22 -11.52
CA LYS A 60 7.56 13.34 -10.10
C LYS A 60 6.99 12.04 -9.53
N ALA A 61 5.98 11.47 -10.18
CA ALA A 61 5.41 10.18 -9.76
C ALA A 61 6.44 9.04 -9.79
N ARG A 62 7.41 9.10 -10.71
CA ARG A 62 8.53 8.16 -10.76
C ARG A 62 9.45 8.33 -9.55
N GLN A 63 9.82 9.56 -9.19
CA GLN A 63 10.67 9.82 -8.00
C GLN A 63 9.95 9.43 -6.72
N ASP A 64 8.66 9.74 -6.58
CA ASP A 64 7.85 9.32 -5.43
C ASP A 64 7.83 7.78 -5.27
N TYR A 65 7.79 7.05 -6.39
CA TYR A 65 7.92 5.59 -6.37
C TYR A 65 9.29 5.15 -5.87
N LEU A 66 10.37 5.70 -6.43
CA LEU A 66 11.74 5.34 -6.07
C LEU A 66 12.06 5.61 -4.61
N ASP A 67 11.65 6.78 -4.09
CA ASP A 67 11.79 7.15 -2.69
C ASP A 67 11.00 6.18 -1.79
N MET A 68 9.78 5.78 -2.20
CA MET A 68 8.98 4.80 -1.46
C MET A 68 9.64 3.41 -1.38
N VAL A 69 10.25 2.95 -2.48
CA VAL A 69 10.91 1.62 -2.51
C VAL A 69 12.37 1.66 -2.06
N GLY A 70 12.89 2.83 -1.66
CA GLY A 70 14.27 3.02 -1.21
C GLY A 70 15.32 2.84 -2.32
N MET A 71 14.94 3.10 -3.57
CA MET A 71 15.80 2.94 -4.74
C MET A 71 16.52 4.25 -5.11
N HIS A 72 17.67 4.13 -5.77
CA HIS A 72 18.42 5.30 -6.22
C HIS A 72 17.61 6.12 -7.24
N ARG A 73 17.61 7.46 -7.12
CA ARG A 73 16.83 8.39 -7.96
C ARG A 73 17.08 8.25 -9.47
N ASP A 74 18.29 7.81 -9.83
CA ASP A 74 18.71 7.61 -11.23
C ASP A 74 18.37 6.23 -11.80
N PHE A 75 17.83 5.31 -10.98
CA PHE A 75 17.45 3.98 -11.45
C PHE A 75 16.40 4.08 -12.57
N ARG A 76 16.60 3.35 -13.67
CA ARG A 76 15.65 3.26 -14.80
C ARG A 76 15.16 1.82 -14.96
N TRP A 77 13.85 1.65 -15.13
CA TRP A 77 13.16 0.36 -15.35
C TRP A 77 12.60 0.24 -16.78
#